data_AF-A0A7V9HET5-F1
#
_entry.id   AF-A0A7V9HET5-F1
#
_cell.length_a   1.000
_cell.length_b   1.000
_cell.length_c   1.000
_cell.angle_alpha   90.00
_cell.angle_beta   90.00
_cell.angle_gamma   90.00
#
_symmetry.space_group_name_H-M   'P 1'
#
loop_
_entity.id
_entity.type
_entity.pdbx_description
1 polymer ?
#
loop_
_entity_poly.entity_id
_entity_poly.type
_entity_poly.pdbx_seq_one_letter_code
_entity_poly.pdbx_strand_id
1 'polypeptide(L)'
;PVLGVTGPTAKAVLELQAGRRIEVGRPRRPERPRRTERVLSPFSSRGPALDGTPKPDLAAAGAARTIDTAGQPVIAGGTAVAAALVAAEAARLARARPEATPAQLKAALTTAAETGEGPTVGPSAARSGAVAVELPPPVGVGPVTLTRRRGRVFGVRFTLGAFDRGDPLGQGTAFQPVERLELELLRADGALARRLTPANGARELLPAEYAYTLPRRNLTRLGAGSLHFRVRARAPRQTNPTERRSASFKTR
;
A
#
# COMPACT_ATOMS: atom_id res chain seq x y z
N PRO A 1 -18.64 -35.21 -7.71
CA PRO A 1 -18.13 -34.14 -8.60
C PRO A 1 -18.63 -32.80 -8.06
N VAL A 2 -17.74 -31.81 -7.89
CA VAL A 2 -18.11 -30.47 -7.42
C VAL A 2 -17.89 -29.49 -8.56
N LEU A 3 -18.89 -28.65 -8.85
CA LEU A 3 -18.85 -27.70 -9.95
C LEU A 3 -19.17 -26.31 -9.42
N GLY A 4 -18.20 -25.40 -9.52
CA GLY A 4 -18.39 -24.00 -9.14
C GLY A 4 -19.17 -23.26 -10.23
N VAL A 5 -20.22 -22.55 -9.83
CA VAL A 5 -20.99 -21.63 -10.70
C VAL A 5 -20.88 -20.21 -10.15
N THR A 6 -20.93 -19.21 -11.03
CA THR A 6 -20.84 -17.80 -10.64
C THR A 6 -21.87 -16.96 -11.40
N GLY A 7 -22.11 -15.73 -10.92
CA GLY A 7 -22.95 -14.74 -11.61
C GLY A 7 -24.41 -15.19 -11.80
N PRO A 8 -25.03 -14.86 -12.95
CA PRO A 8 -26.43 -15.21 -13.24
C PRO A 8 -26.72 -16.71 -13.12
N THR A 9 -25.76 -17.57 -13.49
CA THR A 9 -25.89 -19.03 -13.38
C THR A 9 -25.97 -19.48 -11.93
N ALA A 10 -25.19 -18.89 -11.02
CA ALA A 10 -25.28 -19.22 -9.60
C ALA A 10 -26.66 -18.86 -9.03
N LYS A 11 -27.20 -17.68 -9.41
CA LYS A 11 -28.55 -17.27 -9.02
C LYS A 11 -29.61 -18.24 -9.52
N ALA A 12 -29.55 -18.63 -10.80
CA ALA A 12 -30.46 -19.60 -11.39
C ALA A 12 -30.40 -20.96 -10.69
N VAL A 13 -29.19 -21.42 -10.30
CA VAL A 13 -29.03 -22.68 -9.56
C VAL A 13 -29.64 -22.61 -8.16
N LEU A 14 -29.55 -21.48 -7.46
CA LEU A 14 -30.16 -21.30 -6.13
C LEU A 14 -31.69 -21.31 -6.17
N GLU A 15 -32.29 -20.96 -7.31
CA GLU A 15 -33.75 -20.94 -7.51
C GLU A 15 -34.31 -22.31 -7.98
N LEU A 16 -33.45 -23.30 -8.26
CA LEU A 16 -33.89 -24.63 -8.68
C LEU A 16 -34.51 -25.41 -7.53
N GLN A 17 -35.68 -26.00 -7.79
CA GLN A 17 -36.30 -26.92 -6.84
C GLN A 17 -35.59 -28.28 -6.80
N ALA A 18 -35.66 -28.93 -5.65
CA ALA A 18 -35.13 -30.28 -5.45
C ALA A 18 -35.72 -31.26 -6.47
N GLY A 19 -34.90 -32.21 -6.94
CA GLY A 19 -35.30 -33.20 -7.94
C GLY A 19 -35.13 -32.74 -9.41
N ARG A 20 -34.71 -31.50 -9.66
CA ARG A 20 -34.37 -31.04 -11.02
C ARG A 20 -33.06 -31.67 -11.51
N ARG A 21 -33.08 -32.12 -12.77
CA ARG A 21 -31.91 -32.65 -13.47
C ARG A 21 -31.18 -31.51 -14.19
N ILE A 22 -29.87 -31.40 -13.97
CA ILE A 22 -28.98 -30.47 -14.67
C ILE A 22 -28.10 -31.29 -15.61
N GLU A 23 -28.06 -30.90 -16.89
CA GLU A 23 -27.14 -31.50 -17.86
C GLU A 23 -25.90 -30.63 -18.01
N VAL A 24 -24.72 -31.23 -17.82
CA VAL A 24 -23.44 -30.58 -18.08
C VAL A 24 -23.08 -30.84 -19.53
N GLY A 25 -23.21 -29.81 -20.37
CA GLY A 25 -22.85 -29.87 -21.78
C GLY A 25 -21.35 -30.10 -22.01
N ARG A 26 -20.97 -30.35 -23.27
CA ARG A 26 -19.56 -30.50 -23.64
C ARG A 26 -18.79 -29.21 -23.31
N PRO A 27 -17.60 -29.32 -22.69
CA PRO A 27 -16.78 -28.14 -22.40
C PRO A 27 -16.46 -27.42 -23.71
N ARG A 28 -16.84 -26.15 -23.80
CA ARG A 28 -16.51 -25.27 -24.91
C ARG A 28 -15.40 -24.32 -24.47
N ARG A 29 -14.46 -24.04 -25.38
CA ARG A 29 -13.53 -22.93 -25.17
C ARG A 29 -14.40 -21.66 -25.18
N PRO A 30 -14.43 -20.87 -24.10
CA PRO A 30 -15.15 -19.60 -24.16
C PRO A 30 -14.51 -18.77 -25.27
N GLU A 31 -15.33 -18.16 -26.13
CA GLU A 31 -14.87 -17.01 -26.89
C GLU A 31 -14.25 -16.04 -25.89
N ARG A 32 -13.04 -15.54 -26.16
CA ARG A 32 -12.41 -14.56 -25.28
C ARG A 32 -13.44 -13.46 -25.06
N PRO A 33 -14.01 -13.31 -23.85
CA PRO A 33 -14.93 -12.22 -23.64
C PRO A 33 -14.15 -10.96 -24.00
N ARG A 34 -14.75 -10.08 -24.80
CA ARG A 34 -14.30 -8.69 -24.95
C ARG A 34 -14.48 -8.02 -23.59
N ARG A 35 -13.73 -8.47 -22.58
CA ARG A 35 -13.85 -7.97 -21.22
C ARG A 35 -13.07 -6.68 -21.21
N THR A 36 -13.82 -5.59 -21.27
CA THR A 36 -13.37 -4.21 -21.23
C THR A 36 -12.76 -3.81 -19.88
N GLU A 37 -12.71 -4.74 -18.91
CA GLU A 37 -12.17 -4.48 -17.57
C GLU A 37 -11.28 -5.63 -17.11
N ARG A 38 -9.97 -5.37 -17.01
CA ARG A 38 -9.05 -6.16 -16.19
C ARG A 38 -9.32 -5.77 -14.74
N VAL A 39 -9.75 -6.75 -13.95
CA VAL A 39 -10.07 -6.57 -12.53
C VAL A 39 -9.05 -7.36 -11.70
N LEU A 40 -8.57 -6.77 -10.61
CA LEU A 40 -7.73 -7.49 -9.65
C LEU A 40 -8.53 -8.62 -8.99
N SER A 41 -7.89 -9.77 -8.82
CA SER A 41 -8.50 -10.89 -8.10
C SER A 41 -8.86 -10.47 -6.67
N PRO A 42 -10.06 -10.80 -6.16
CA PRO A 42 -10.43 -10.50 -4.76
C PRO A 42 -9.53 -11.23 -3.75
N PHE A 43 -8.91 -12.33 -4.17
CA PHE A 43 -7.97 -13.11 -3.34
C PHE A 43 -6.52 -12.62 -3.46
N SER A 44 -6.26 -11.58 -4.25
CA SER A 44 -4.92 -10.98 -4.31
C SER A 44 -4.64 -10.23 -3.02
N SER A 45 -3.53 -10.57 -2.37
CA SER A 45 -3.03 -9.79 -1.25
C SER A 45 -2.82 -8.33 -1.67
N ARG A 46 -3.16 -7.42 -0.76
CA ARG A 46 -2.99 -5.98 -0.90
C ARG A 46 -2.01 -5.51 0.16
N GLY A 47 -1.17 -4.54 -0.20
CA GLY A 47 -0.27 -3.92 0.74
C GLY A 47 -0.97 -2.89 1.64
N PRO A 48 -0.18 -2.08 2.34
CA PRO A 48 1.29 -2.08 2.34
C PRO A 48 1.89 -3.33 3.00
N ALA A 49 3.20 -3.54 2.83
CA ALA A 49 3.93 -4.48 3.67
C ALA A 49 3.97 -4.01 5.14
N LEU A 50 4.42 -4.89 6.04
CA LEU A 50 4.48 -4.60 7.48
C LEU A 50 5.29 -3.33 7.82
N ASP A 51 6.35 -3.07 7.05
CA ASP A 51 7.22 -1.89 7.17
C ASP A 51 6.62 -0.63 6.51
N GLY A 52 5.40 -0.72 6.01
CA GLY A 52 4.70 0.32 5.29
C GLY A 52 5.03 0.36 3.80
N THR A 53 5.99 -0.40 3.28
CA THR A 53 6.39 -0.28 1.86
C THR A 53 5.25 -0.66 0.89
N PRO A 54 5.09 0.04 -0.26
CA PRO A 54 3.99 -0.25 -1.17
C PRO A 54 4.17 -1.62 -1.82
N LYS A 55 3.13 -2.45 -1.72
CA LYS A 55 3.05 -3.79 -2.30
C LYS A 55 1.63 -4.07 -2.81
N PRO A 56 1.47 -4.93 -3.84
CA PRO A 56 2.52 -5.53 -4.65
C PRO A 56 3.26 -4.51 -5.53
N ASP A 57 4.42 -4.88 -6.09
CA ASP A 57 5.17 -4.01 -7.01
C ASP A 57 4.50 -3.91 -8.39
N LEU A 58 3.86 -4.98 -8.85
CA LEU A 58 3.06 -5.06 -10.08
C LEU A 58 2.02 -6.19 -9.98
N ALA A 59 0.93 -6.09 -10.73
CA ALA A 59 -0.04 -7.17 -10.92
C ALA A 59 0.12 -7.84 -12.29
N ALA A 60 -0.17 -9.14 -12.42
CA ALA A 60 -0.19 -9.86 -13.70
C ALA A 60 -1.35 -10.86 -13.77
N ALA A 61 -1.52 -11.52 -14.91
CA ALA A 61 -2.58 -12.52 -15.09
C ALA A 61 -2.42 -13.66 -14.06
N GLY A 62 -3.39 -13.77 -13.15
CA GLY A 62 -3.40 -14.78 -12.10
C GLY A 62 -4.03 -16.11 -12.51
N ALA A 63 -4.29 -16.34 -13.79
CA ALA A 63 -4.86 -17.61 -14.27
C ALA A 63 -4.21 -18.01 -15.59
N ALA A 64 -3.81 -19.28 -15.68
CA ALA A 64 -3.17 -19.84 -16.87
C ALA A 64 -3.60 -21.28 -17.09
N ARG A 65 -3.61 -21.68 -18.37
CA ARG A 65 -3.71 -23.10 -18.73
C ARG A 65 -2.32 -23.71 -18.63
N THR A 66 -2.20 -24.80 -17.90
CA THR A 66 -0.95 -25.53 -17.67
C THR A 66 -1.22 -27.03 -17.73
N ILE A 67 -0.20 -27.84 -17.47
CA ILE A 67 -0.30 -29.28 -17.21
C ILE A 67 -0.12 -29.55 -15.72
N ASP A 68 -0.83 -30.55 -15.20
CA ASP A 68 -0.60 -31.07 -13.85
C ASP A 68 0.58 -32.06 -13.81
N THR A 69 0.85 -32.64 -12.64
CA THR A 69 1.94 -33.62 -12.46
C THR A 69 1.73 -34.92 -13.22
N ALA A 70 0.52 -35.20 -13.69
CA ALA A 70 0.16 -36.36 -14.53
C ALA A 70 0.12 -35.99 -16.03
N GLY A 71 0.55 -34.79 -16.40
CA GLY A 71 0.58 -34.30 -17.79
C GLY A 71 -0.80 -33.89 -18.34
N GLN A 72 -1.82 -33.79 -17.48
CA GLN A 72 -3.17 -33.45 -17.92
C GLN A 72 -3.36 -31.92 -17.99
N PRO A 73 -4.06 -31.40 -19.01
CA PRO A 73 -4.36 -29.98 -19.10
C PRO A 73 -5.25 -29.51 -17.93
N VAL A 74 -4.79 -28.53 -17.17
CA VAL A 74 -5.52 -27.90 -16.07
C VAL A 74 -5.51 -26.37 -16.20
N ILE A 75 -6.45 -25.71 -15.52
CA ILE A 75 -6.41 -24.26 -15.32
C ILE A 75 -5.87 -24.02 -13.91
N ALA A 76 -4.69 -23.42 -13.81
CA ALA A 76 -4.13 -22.97 -12.55
C ALA A 76 -4.53 -21.51 -12.30
N GLY A 77 -4.84 -21.18 -11.06
CA GLY A 77 -5.19 -19.84 -10.61
C GLY A 77 -4.40 -19.43 -9.36
N GLY A 78 -4.11 -18.14 -9.20
CA GLY A 78 -3.47 -17.56 -8.03
C GLY A 78 -2.32 -16.62 -8.34
N THR A 79 -1.82 -15.94 -7.30
CA THR A 79 -0.67 -15.03 -7.39
C THR A 79 0.63 -15.77 -7.74
N ALA A 80 0.72 -17.07 -7.49
CA ALA A 80 1.84 -17.91 -7.95
C ALA A 80 1.94 -17.96 -9.49
N VAL A 81 0.79 -18.05 -10.18
CA VAL A 81 0.74 -17.99 -11.66
C VAL A 81 1.19 -16.62 -12.14
N ALA A 82 0.69 -15.54 -11.52
CA ALA A 82 1.11 -14.18 -11.85
C ALA A 82 2.62 -13.98 -11.65
N ALA A 83 3.18 -14.47 -10.53
CA ALA A 83 4.60 -14.41 -10.24
C ALA A 83 5.45 -15.18 -11.27
N ALA A 84 5.01 -16.38 -11.66
CA ALA A 84 5.71 -17.17 -12.69
C ALA A 84 5.73 -16.46 -14.05
N LEU A 85 4.64 -15.83 -14.47
CA LEU A 85 4.58 -15.05 -15.71
C LEU A 85 5.52 -13.83 -15.66
N VAL A 86 5.55 -13.11 -14.53
CA VAL A 86 6.48 -12.00 -14.33
C VAL A 86 7.94 -12.48 -14.32
N ALA A 87 8.22 -13.63 -13.71
CA ALA A 87 9.56 -14.21 -13.70
C ALA A 87 10.03 -14.61 -15.11
N ALA A 88 9.14 -15.16 -15.94
CA ALA A 88 9.44 -15.48 -17.33
C ALA A 88 9.81 -14.21 -18.13
N GLU A 89 9.08 -13.11 -17.91
CA GLU A 89 9.36 -11.83 -18.56
C GLU A 89 10.64 -11.18 -18.03
N ALA A 90 10.91 -11.27 -16.71
CA ALA A 90 12.17 -10.84 -16.12
C ALA A 90 13.37 -11.61 -16.71
N ALA A 91 13.24 -12.93 -16.90
CA ALA A 91 14.27 -13.75 -17.52
C ALA A 91 14.49 -13.39 -19.00
N ARG A 92 13.41 -13.07 -19.74
CA ARG A 92 13.50 -12.57 -21.11
C ARG A 92 14.26 -11.24 -21.16
N LEU A 93 13.95 -10.33 -20.23
CA LEU A 93 14.60 -9.02 -20.15
C LEU A 93 16.07 -9.14 -19.74
N ALA A 94 16.40 -10.03 -18.79
CA ALA A 94 17.77 -10.30 -18.38
C ALA A 94 18.63 -10.85 -19.53
N ARG A 95 18.07 -11.74 -20.39
CA ARG A 95 18.77 -12.20 -21.60
C ARG A 95 19.00 -11.08 -22.61
N ALA A 96 18.05 -10.15 -22.72
CA ALA A 96 18.16 -9.01 -23.64
C ALA A 96 19.07 -7.89 -23.10
N ARG A 97 19.34 -7.86 -21.79
CA ARG A 97 20.20 -6.87 -21.11
C ARG A 97 21.11 -7.56 -20.08
N PRO A 98 22.14 -8.31 -20.51
CA PRO A 98 22.99 -9.09 -19.62
C PRO A 98 23.70 -8.27 -18.54
N GLU A 99 23.96 -7.00 -18.82
CA GLU A 99 24.60 -6.02 -17.92
C GLU A 99 23.63 -5.39 -16.90
N ALA A 100 22.32 -5.58 -17.05
CA ALA A 100 21.34 -4.99 -16.15
C ALA A 100 21.31 -5.70 -14.79
N THR A 101 21.42 -4.92 -13.72
CA THR A 101 21.25 -5.40 -12.35
C THR A 101 19.79 -5.82 -12.07
N PRO A 102 19.54 -6.69 -11.08
CA PRO A 102 18.18 -7.04 -10.67
C PRO A 102 17.29 -5.82 -10.33
N ALA A 103 17.86 -4.77 -9.74
CA ALA A 103 17.15 -3.53 -9.45
C ALA A 103 16.71 -2.79 -10.71
N GLN A 104 17.57 -2.74 -11.73
CA GLN A 104 17.25 -2.13 -13.03
C GLN A 104 16.20 -2.95 -13.80
N LEU A 105 16.27 -4.29 -13.74
CA LEU A 105 15.26 -5.17 -14.33
C LEU A 105 13.90 -4.98 -13.65
N LYS A 106 13.88 -4.93 -12.31
CA LYS A 106 12.66 -4.63 -11.54
C LYS A 106 12.07 -3.28 -11.95
N ALA A 107 12.89 -2.23 -11.97
CA ALA A 107 12.44 -0.89 -12.35
C ALA A 107 11.85 -0.87 -13.76
N ALA A 108 12.51 -1.51 -14.73
CA ALA A 108 12.03 -1.60 -16.10
C ALA A 108 10.66 -2.30 -16.19
N LEU A 109 10.47 -3.40 -15.47
CA LEU A 109 9.19 -4.13 -15.42
C LEU A 109 8.07 -3.31 -14.78
N THR A 110 8.37 -2.58 -13.70
CA THR A 110 7.37 -1.74 -13.02
C THR A 110 7.03 -0.47 -13.80
N THR A 111 7.98 0.10 -14.53
CA THR A 111 7.75 1.31 -15.35
C THR A 111 7.04 0.98 -16.66
N ALA A 112 7.31 -0.19 -17.24
CA ALA A 112 6.60 -0.66 -18.43
C ALA A 112 5.18 -1.17 -18.12
N ALA A 113 4.80 -1.22 -16.85
CA ALA A 113 3.47 -1.62 -16.43
C ALA A 113 2.44 -0.55 -16.82
N GLU A 114 1.31 -0.97 -17.37
CA GLU A 114 0.19 -0.06 -17.65
C GLU A 114 -0.42 0.43 -16.33
N THR A 115 -0.62 1.73 -16.17
CA THR A 115 -1.39 2.27 -15.03
C THR A 115 -2.86 1.91 -15.19
N GLY A 116 -3.41 1.16 -14.25
CA GLY A 116 -4.83 0.93 -14.14
C GLY A 116 -5.44 1.91 -13.16
N GLU A 117 -6.33 2.80 -13.61
CA GLU A 117 -7.16 3.60 -12.71
C GLU A 117 -8.26 2.70 -12.12
N GLY A 118 -8.30 2.58 -10.79
CA GLY A 118 -9.40 1.88 -10.10
C GLY A 118 -9.55 0.38 -10.47
N PRO A 119 -10.65 -0.28 -10.05
CA PRO A 119 -10.82 -1.74 -10.19
C PRO A 119 -10.99 -2.24 -11.65
N THR A 120 -10.68 -1.43 -12.66
CA THR A 120 -11.06 -1.66 -14.06
C THR A 120 -10.01 -1.12 -15.03
N VAL A 121 -9.25 -1.99 -15.71
CA VAL A 121 -8.29 -1.56 -16.77
C VAL A 121 -8.75 -2.02 -18.15
N GLY A 122 -9.04 -1.08 -19.05
CA GLY A 122 -9.36 -1.29 -20.49
C GLY A 122 -8.17 -1.84 -21.29
N PRO A 123 -8.31 -2.16 -22.61
CA PRO A 123 -7.45 -3.11 -23.30
C PRO A 123 -6.37 -2.49 -24.22
N SER A 124 -5.11 -2.82 -23.95
CA SER A 124 -3.92 -2.80 -24.82
C SER A 124 -2.76 -2.84 -23.84
N ALA A 125 -1.79 -3.77 -23.80
CA ALA A 125 -1.21 -4.59 -24.83
C ALA A 125 -1.01 -6.07 -24.41
N ALA A 126 -1.26 -6.97 -25.36
CA ALA A 126 -0.82 -8.34 -25.29
C ALA A 126 0.73 -8.39 -25.35
N ARG A 127 1.39 -8.39 -24.18
CA ARG A 127 2.65 -9.12 -23.88
C ARG A 127 3.33 -8.72 -22.56
N SER A 128 2.96 -7.60 -21.96
CA SER A 128 3.50 -7.17 -20.66
C SER A 128 2.35 -6.84 -19.72
N GLY A 129 1.74 -7.87 -19.13
CA GLY A 129 0.55 -7.74 -18.28
C GLY A 129 0.83 -7.15 -16.91
N ALA A 130 1.86 -6.31 -16.73
CA ALA A 130 2.16 -5.65 -15.47
C ALA A 130 1.24 -4.43 -15.30
N VAL A 131 0.57 -4.28 -14.15
CA VAL A 131 -0.16 -3.05 -13.79
C VAL A 131 0.50 -2.36 -12.60
N ALA A 132 0.80 -1.06 -12.71
CA ALA A 132 1.36 -0.26 -11.64
C ALA A 132 0.28 0.06 -10.58
N VAL A 133 0.58 -0.19 -9.30
CA VAL A 133 -0.30 0.17 -8.18
C VAL A 133 -0.13 1.65 -7.86
N GLU A 134 -1.25 2.35 -7.71
CA GLU A 134 -1.34 3.78 -7.39
C GLU A 134 -0.45 4.16 -6.20
N LEU A 135 0.19 5.34 -6.28
CA LEU A 135 1.01 5.85 -5.18
C LEU A 135 0.10 6.22 -4.00
N PRO A 136 0.45 5.84 -2.76
CA PRO A 136 -0.39 6.17 -1.62
C PRO A 136 -0.48 7.70 -1.42
N PRO A 137 -1.63 8.23 -0.98
CA PRO A 137 -1.80 9.65 -0.73
C PRO A 137 -0.81 10.16 0.33
N PRO A 138 -0.39 11.44 0.28
CA PRO A 138 0.52 12.03 1.26
C PRO A 138 0.02 11.81 2.70
N VAL A 139 0.92 11.39 3.59
CA VAL A 139 0.56 11.05 4.98
C VAL A 139 -0.14 12.23 5.68
N GLY A 140 -1.27 11.97 6.32
CA GLY A 140 -1.93 12.95 7.17
C GLY A 140 -1.15 13.22 8.45
N VAL A 141 -0.96 14.50 8.78
CA VAL A 141 -0.49 14.95 10.11
C VAL A 141 -1.54 15.90 10.67
N GLY A 142 -2.13 15.53 11.80
CA GLY A 142 -3.12 16.35 12.49
C GLY A 142 -2.51 17.58 13.16
N PRO A 143 -3.35 18.37 13.86
CA PRO A 143 -2.88 19.53 14.61
C PRO A 143 -1.81 19.16 15.63
N VAL A 144 -0.72 19.93 15.67
CA VAL A 144 0.39 19.73 16.61
C VAL A 144 0.11 20.57 17.86
N THR A 145 -0.45 19.93 18.88
CA THR A 145 -0.95 20.59 20.09
C THR A 145 0.06 20.49 21.23
N LEU A 146 0.31 21.62 21.91
CA LEU A 146 1.20 21.66 23.07
C LEU A 146 0.50 21.07 24.29
N THR A 147 1.14 20.11 24.95
CA THR A 147 0.66 19.60 26.24
C THR A 147 1.23 20.44 27.37
N ARG A 148 0.38 20.82 28.33
CA ARG A 148 0.75 21.68 29.46
C ARG A 148 0.50 20.99 30.79
N ARG A 149 1.41 21.18 31.75
CA ARG A 149 1.30 20.72 33.14
C ARG A 149 1.62 21.89 34.05
N ARG A 150 0.68 22.28 34.93
CA ARG A 150 0.81 23.47 35.79
C ARG A 150 1.16 24.74 34.99
N GLY A 151 0.46 24.96 33.87
CA GLY A 151 0.66 26.12 32.99
C GLY A 151 1.89 26.10 32.08
N ARG A 152 2.81 25.13 32.27
CA ARG A 152 4.06 25.03 31.50
C ARG A 152 3.99 23.95 30.44
N VAL A 153 4.60 24.18 29.28
CA VAL A 153 4.69 23.17 28.22
C VAL A 153 5.55 22.01 28.70
N PHE A 154 5.02 20.79 28.60
CA PHE A 154 5.72 19.55 28.98
C PHE A 154 5.81 18.56 27.81
N GLY A 155 5.30 18.91 26.63
CA GLY A 155 5.30 18.01 25.49
C GLY A 155 4.42 18.48 24.36
N VAL A 156 4.17 17.55 23.43
CA VAL A 156 3.39 17.77 22.22
C VAL A 156 2.57 16.52 21.90
N ARG A 157 1.38 16.72 21.33
CA ARG A 157 0.49 15.67 20.80
C ARG A 157 0.09 15.98 19.36
N PHE A 158 -0.02 14.94 18.54
CA PHE A 158 -0.50 15.04 17.16
C PHE A 158 -1.00 13.67 16.70
N THR A 159 -1.92 13.65 15.74
CA THR A 159 -2.30 12.42 15.03
C THR A 159 -1.44 12.24 13.80
N LEU A 160 -1.20 10.98 13.44
CA LEU A 160 -0.37 10.59 12.32
C LEU A 160 -1.08 9.47 11.55
N GLY A 161 -1.14 9.59 10.23
CA GLY A 161 -1.84 8.64 9.37
C GLY A 161 -3.36 8.63 9.59
N ALA A 162 -4.01 7.64 8.98
CA ALA A 162 -5.44 7.40 9.11
C ALA A 162 -5.69 5.89 9.17
N PHE A 163 -6.72 5.48 9.90
CA PHE A 163 -7.22 4.12 9.94
C PHE A 163 -8.73 4.17 9.82
N ASP A 164 -9.26 3.51 8.80
CA ASP A 164 -10.69 3.39 8.54
C ASP A 164 -11.07 1.91 8.50
N ARG A 165 -11.86 1.49 9.50
CA ARG A 165 -12.36 0.14 9.59
C ARG A 165 -13.62 0.04 8.75
N GLY A 166 -13.46 -0.29 7.47
CA GLY A 166 -14.57 -0.60 6.59
C GLY A 166 -15.13 -2.01 6.78
N ASP A 167 -16.20 -2.29 6.04
CA ASP A 167 -16.84 -3.62 5.97
C ASP A 167 -15.86 -4.65 5.38
N PRO A 168 -15.54 -5.75 6.09
CA PRO A 168 -14.67 -6.80 5.58
C PRO A 168 -15.19 -7.49 4.32
N LEU A 169 -16.49 -7.45 4.03
CA LEU A 169 -17.08 -7.99 2.79
C LEU A 169 -17.24 -6.94 1.68
N GLY A 170 -17.01 -5.66 2.01
CA GLY A 170 -17.09 -4.52 1.11
C GLY A 170 -15.71 -3.95 0.76
N GLN A 171 -15.45 -2.71 1.16
CA GLN A 171 -14.20 -2.00 0.84
C GLN A 171 -12.99 -2.45 1.69
N GLY A 172 -13.22 -3.29 2.71
CA GLY A 172 -12.19 -3.72 3.65
C GLY A 172 -11.72 -2.61 4.59
N THR A 173 -10.71 -2.90 5.40
CA THR A 173 -10.07 -1.90 6.27
C THR A 173 -9.00 -1.15 5.48
N ALA A 174 -9.04 0.18 5.52
CA ALA A 174 -8.03 1.04 4.93
C ALA A 174 -7.14 1.63 6.03
N PHE A 175 -5.85 1.78 5.75
CA PHE A 175 -4.97 2.54 6.61
C PHE A 175 -3.91 3.26 5.79
N GLN A 176 -3.49 4.42 6.29
CA GLN A 176 -2.46 5.23 5.66
C GLN A 176 -1.12 4.99 6.38
N PRO A 177 -0.19 4.23 5.77
CA PRO A 177 1.09 3.92 6.39
C PRO A 177 1.99 5.15 6.50
N VAL A 178 2.85 5.13 7.51
CA VAL A 178 3.83 6.19 7.76
C VAL A 178 5.22 5.56 7.76
N GLU A 179 6.00 5.82 6.72
CA GLU A 179 7.35 5.25 6.59
C GLU A 179 8.33 5.93 7.56
N ARG A 180 8.19 7.26 7.72
CA ARG A 180 9.14 8.06 8.48
C ARG A 180 8.48 9.23 9.19
N LEU A 181 8.88 9.43 10.45
CA LEU A 181 8.55 10.60 11.26
C LEU A 181 9.82 11.27 11.78
N GLU A 182 9.92 12.57 11.56
CA GLU A 182 10.91 13.44 12.19
C GLU A 182 10.19 14.40 13.13
N LEU A 183 10.54 14.33 14.42
CA LEU A 183 10.08 15.30 15.42
C LEU A 183 11.27 16.15 15.86
N GLU A 184 11.12 17.45 15.72
CA GLU A 184 12.17 18.42 16.01
C GLU A 184 11.63 19.57 16.85
N LEU A 185 12.53 20.16 17.61
CA LEU A 185 12.29 21.37 18.39
C LEU A 185 13.16 22.47 17.79
N LEU A 186 12.53 23.54 17.31
CA LEU A 186 13.20 24.64 16.63
C LEU A 186 13.11 25.91 17.47
N ARG A 187 14.11 26.78 17.32
CA ARG A 187 14.10 28.16 17.82
C ARG A 187 13.29 29.07 16.90
N ALA A 188 13.02 30.29 17.35
CA ALA A 188 12.26 31.29 16.60
C ALA A 188 12.90 31.67 15.25
N ASP A 189 14.22 31.61 15.16
CA ASP A 189 15.01 31.81 13.93
C ASP A 189 15.00 30.59 12.99
N GLY A 190 14.34 29.50 13.37
CA GLY A 190 14.30 28.24 12.62
C GLY A 190 15.49 27.31 12.90
N ALA A 191 16.45 27.71 13.74
CA ALA A 191 17.59 26.87 14.09
C ALA A 191 17.13 25.63 14.88
N LEU A 192 17.71 24.48 14.56
CA LEU A 192 17.43 23.23 15.27
C LEU A 192 17.94 23.34 16.72
N ALA A 193 17.01 23.39 17.67
CA ALA A 193 17.35 23.35 19.09
C ALA A 193 17.63 21.90 19.52
N ARG A 194 16.80 20.95 19.05
CA ARG A 194 16.94 19.53 19.38
C ARG A 194 16.14 18.65 18.42
N ARG A 195 16.71 17.51 18.03
CA ARG A 195 15.96 16.41 17.41
C ARG A 195 15.41 15.46 18.49
N LEU A 196 14.14 15.09 18.37
CA LEU A 196 13.40 14.29 19.36
C LEU A 196 13.15 12.86 18.90
N THR A 197 13.30 12.59 17.59
CA THR A 197 13.38 11.26 16.99
C THR A 197 14.84 10.85 16.69
N PRO A 198 15.12 9.58 16.36
CA PRO A 198 16.43 9.17 15.84
C PRO A 198 16.86 9.99 14.61
N ALA A 199 18.16 9.98 14.31
CA ALA A 199 18.73 10.74 13.18
C ALA A 199 18.03 10.43 11.85
N ASN A 200 17.66 9.17 11.63
CA ASN A 200 16.96 8.71 10.42
C ASN A 200 15.42 8.76 10.53
N GLY A 201 14.89 9.46 11.55
CA GLY A 201 13.47 9.44 11.91
C GLY A 201 13.04 8.16 12.61
N ALA A 202 11.84 8.17 13.19
CA ALA A 202 11.16 6.97 13.63
C ALA A 202 10.50 6.26 12.43
N ARG A 203 10.51 4.92 12.45
CA ARG A 203 9.98 4.02 11.42
C ARG A 203 8.92 3.10 12.03
N GLU A 204 8.24 2.32 11.20
CA GLU A 204 7.26 1.31 11.63
C GLU A 204 6.10 1.92 12.44
N LEU A 205 5.63 3.08 11.99
CA LEU A 205 4.62 3.85 12.69
C LEU A 205 3.23 3.46 12.20
N LEU A 206 2.37 3.16 13.16
CA LEU A 206 0.95 2.88 12.91
C LEU A 206 0.14 4.18 12.96
N PRO A 207 -1.00 4.23 12.27
CA PRO A 207 -1.93 5.33 12.44
C PRO A 207 -2.39 5.44 13.89
N ALA A 208 -2.07 6.55 14.54
CA ALA A 208 -2.36 6.75 15.96
C ALA A 208 -2.22 8.23 16.36
N GLU A 209 -2.62 8.51 17.60
CA GLU A 209 -2.18 9.72 18.28
C GLU A 209 -0.83 9.47 18.97
N TYR A 210 0.12 10.35 18.68
CA TYR A 210 1.46 10.32 19.24
C TYR A 210 1.63 11.45 20.25
N ALA A 211 2.30 11.15 21.35
CA ALA A 211 2.67 12.12 22.37
C ALA A 211 4.18 12.06 22.64
N TYR A 212 4.83 13.21 22.68
CA TYR A 212 6.23 13.29 23.11
C TYR A 212 6.32 14.18 24.34
N THR A 213 6.91 13.64 25.41
CA THR A 213 7.16 14.40 26.63
C THR A 213 8.54 15.02 26.60
N LEU A 214 8.64 16.27 27.02
CA LEU A 214 9.86 17.04 27.12
C LEU A 214 10.10 17.39 28.60
N PRO A 215 10.86 16.56 29.33
CA PRO A 215 11.16 16.79 30.75
C PRO A 215 11.78 18.17 30.98
N ARG A 216 11.46 18.80 32.12
CA ARG A 216 11.94 20.16 32.45
C ARG A 216 13.47 20.31 32.36
N ARG A 217 14.22 19.29 32.78
CA ARG A 217 15.69 19.25 32.67
C ARG A 217 16.21 19.41 31.23
N ASN A 218 15.43 18.97 30.24
CA ASN A 218 15.77 19.10 28.83
C ASN A 218 15.50 20.52 28.34
N LEU A 219 14.40 21.13 28.78
CA LEU A 219 14.06 22.51 28.43
C LEU A 219 15.06 23.52 28.98
N THR A 220 15.50 23.34 30.24
CA THR A 220 16.47 24.25 30.87
C THR A 220 17.83 24.24 30.17
N ARG A 221 18.25 23.10 29.61
CA ARG A 221 19.51 22.97 28.85
C ARG A 221 19.48 23.69 27.50
N LEU A 222 18.30 24.00 26.96
CA LEU A 222 18.16 24.67 25.66
C LEU A 222 18.31 26.20 25.75
N GLY A 223 18.37 26.74 26.97
CA GLY A 223 18.44 28.17 27.24
C GLY A 223 17.07 28.87 27.20
N ALA A 224 17.07 30.16 27.56
CA ALA A 224 15.88 30.99 27.44
C ALA A 224 15.59 31.28 25.97
N GLY A 225 14.33 31.12 25.55
CA GLY A 225 13.94 31.44 24.18
C GLY A 225 12.51 31.03 23.86
N SER A 226 12.07 31.39 22.66
CA SER A 226 10.83 30.91 22.06
C SER A 226 11.13 29.71 21.18
N LEU A 227 10.42 28.61 21.42
CA LEU A 227 10.56 27.35 20.71
C LEU A 227 9.23 26.93 20.09
N HIS A 228 9.28 26.09 19.05
CA HIS A 228 8.10 25.39 18.54
C HIS A 228 8.49 23.98 18.08
N PHE A 229 7.54 23.06 18.13
CA PHE A 229 7.72 21.72 17.58
C PHE A 229 7.47 21.75 16.08
N ARG A 230 8.29 21.02 15.33
CA ARG A 230 8.08 20.69 13.93
C ARG A 230 7.94 19.19 13.79
N VAL A 231 6.85 18.77 13.14
CA VAL A 231 6.57 17.39 12.77
C VAL A 231 6.70 17.29 11.26
N ARG A 232 7.53 16.37 10.77
CA ARG A 232 7.61 16.03 9.34
C ARG A 232 7.37 14.53 9.20
N ALA A 233 6.40 14.17 8.37
CA ALA A 233 6.05 12.78 8.12
C ALA A 233 6.08 12.46 6.63
N ARG A 234 6.40 11.20 6.30
CA ARG A 234 6.41 10.70 4.93
C ARG A 234 5.68 9.36 4.85
N ALA A 235 4.73 9.28 3.91
CA ALA A 235 4.29 8.01 3.37
C ALA A 235 5.40 7.42 2.48
N PRO A 236 5.35 6.10 2.22
CA PRO A 236 6.28 5.50 1.28
C PRO A 236 6.19 6.13 -0.11
N ARG A 237 7.35 6.40 -0.72
CA ARG A 237 7.49 7.07 -2.03
C ARG A 237 6.98 8.53 -2.06
N GLN A 238 6.70 9.15 -0.90
CA GLN A 238 6.35 10.56 -0.80
C GLN A 238 7.61 11.45 -0.87
N THR A 239 7.77 12.19 -1.98
CA THR A 239 8.93 13.08 -2.22
C THR A 239 8.97 14.27 -1.27
N ASN A 240 7.83 14.91 -1.00
CA ASN A 240 7.74 16.07 -0.12
C ASN A 240 7.04 15.70 1.19
N PRO A 241 7.67 15.88 2.37
CA PRO A 241 7.08 15.45 3.62
C PRO A 241 5.87 16.33 3.97
N THR A 242 4.87 15.74 4.61
CA THR A 242 3.81 16.51 5.25
C THR A 242 4.40 17.16 6.50
N GLU A 243 4.41 18.49 6.54
CA GLU A 243 4.95 19.26 7.66
C GLU A 243 3.84 19.98 8.44
N ARG A 244 3.90 19.89 9.77
CA ARG A 244 3.07 20.69 10.68
C ARG A 244 3.90 21.24 11.82
N ARG A 245 3.47 22.38 12.37
CA ARG A 245 4.14 23.07 13.47
C ARG A 245 3.18 23.32 14.61
N SER A 246 3.71 23.28 15.83
CA SER A 246 2.96 23.73 17.00
C SER A 246 2.92 25.26 17.07
N ALA A 247 2.07 25.79 17.94
CA ALA A 247 2.25 27.14 18.45
C ALA A 247 3.62 27.27 19.13
N SER A 248 4.17 28.49 19.12
CA SER A 248 5.41 28.82 19.84
C SER A 248 5.18 28.87 21.35
N PHE A 249 6.21 28.54 22.13
CA PHE A 249 6.20 28.58 23.59
C PHE A 249 7.55 28.99 24.17
N LYS A 250 7.53 29.57 25.37
CA LYS A 250 8.75 30.00 26.07
C LYS A 250 9.25 28.91 27.03
N THR A 251 10.56 28.84 27.21
CA THR A 251 11.21 27.86 28.11
C THR A 251 11.28 28.27 29.58
N ARG A 252 10.76 29.46 29.94
CA ARG A 252 10.77 30.02 31.31
C ARG A 252 9.61 29.47 32.17
#